data_AF-A0AAF0DL78-F1
#
_entry.id   AF-A0AAF0DL78-F1
#
_cell.length_a   1.000
_cell.length_b   1.000
_cell.length_c   1.000
_cell.angle_alpha   90.00
_cell.angle_beta   90.00
_cell.angle_gamma   90.00
#
_symmetry.space_group_name_H-M   'P 1'
#
loop_
_entity.id
_entity.type
_entity.pdbx_description
1 polymer ?
#
loop_
_entity_poly.entity_id
_entity_poly.type
_entity_poly.pdbx_seq_one_letter_code
_entity_poly.pdbx_strand_id
1 'polypeptide(L)'
;MSDWPPAMLKQSLRRTAASSSPFSPIPIIPRARLLSYRTQSNTPSSRDIFFLRPHLSRRNPSSAPSRSYTLFSRFRDNFNEAKKDVWRQRPIGMTATLVFAVGMTGGLIYLIYDHITRVEPQFSRFPGVVSDRLRKALYYTEYDLNPVRALHCYKQALIAAEQVGMHPFSEEVLGIRLQIPHMLEKAGMMKPAIEVLEKTQKDCVEWVESGRRKQMIRDRERAATRNQTPDDDPTATEEQRIEREKEIAEERQRGLVMKRAAGIGVKLAEIYSNDYIRDSKNAEKALLTAVDLSRTELQRRREMNLPISQDEGNYYLNLTEVATAFNELADFYAQRGRNDLSTALYMQSLALIKEDEHDRPSTCAQVVLLNNISSQMAEQAQKPAPPPAETSSGAHMPPVSRDQLLYAASEWAKKALDVADKIQPPVRNEECNQGCLTATYNLGEIAEMQGHFSEAKKYFVEAREVAKRIQSGEGVQRASDALERIKSQV
;
A
#
# COMPACT_ATOMS: atom_id res chain seq x y z
N MET A 1 -25.65 18.26 -29.96
CA MET A 1 -24.70 18.58 -31.04
C MET A 1 -23.32 18.43 -30.43
N SER A 2 -22.49 17.44 -30.72
CA SER A 2 -22.43 16.48 -31.83
C SER A 2 -21.51 15.32 -31.42
N ASP A 3 -21.72 14.21 -32.11
CA ASP A 3 -21.33 12.82 -31.85
C ASP A 3 -19.84 12.42 -32.06
N TRP A 4 -19.40 11.52 -31.16
CA TRP A 4 -18.62 10.26 -31.35
C TRP A 4 -17.05 10.15 -31.32
N PRO A 5 -16.51 8.96 -30.89
CA PRO A 5 -15.12 8.65 -30.43
C PRO A 5 -14.39 7.67 -31.44
N PRO A 6 -13.47 6.69 -31.14
CA PRO A 6 -12.55 6.34 -30.02
C PRO A 6 -11.08 5.93 -30.45
N ALA A 7 -10.23 5.60 -29.46
CA ALA A 7 -9.04 4.71 -29.51
C ALA A 7 -7.78 5.04 -30.37
N MET A 8 -6.61 5.17 -29.70
CA MET A 8 -5.30 4.54 -29.99
C MET A 8 -4.09 5.45 -29.65
N LEU A 9 -3.23 5.03 -28.70
CA LEU A 9 -1.83 4.65 -28.97
C LEU A 9 -1.04 4.35 -27.68
N LYS A 10 -0.69 3.07 -27.53
CA LYS A 10 0.42 2.58 -26.70
C LYS A 10 1.77 2.96 -27.35
N GLN A 11 2.81 3.06 -26.51
CA GLN A 11 4.26 3.05 -26.83
C GLN A 11 4.95 4.33 -27.34
N SER A 12 5.47 5.10 -26.39
CA SER A 12 6.88 5.55 -26.31
C SER A 12 7.01 6.26 -24.94
N LEU A 13 7.82 5.86 -23.97
CA LEU A 13 9.28 5.84 -23.95
C LEU A 13 9.75 4.99 -22.75
N ARG A 14 10.59 3.99 -23.01
CA ARG A 14 11.51 3.42 -22.02
C ARG A 14 12.77 4.29 -21.99
N ARG A 15 13.26 4.55 -20.77
CA ARG A 15 14.62 5.01 -20.38
C ARG A 15 14.98 6.47 -20.69
N THR A 16 15.00 7.28 -19.64
CA THR A 16 16.21 7.90 -19.08
C THR A 16 15.88 8.45 -17.69
N ALA A 17 16.77 8.21 -16.74
CA ALA A 17 16.65 8.59 -15.35
C ALA A 17 17.00 10.07 -15.14
N ALA A 18 16.27 10.78 -14.28
CA ALA A 18 16.79 11.62 -13.19
C ALA A 18 15.68 12.50 -12.60
N SER A 19 15.58 12.45 -11.26
CA SER A 19 15.11 13.50 -10.33
C SER A 19 13.82 14.26 -10.64
N SER A 20 12.73 13.87 -9.96
CA SER A 20 11.94 14.74 -9.06
C SER A 20 10.58 14.07 -8.85
N SER A 21 10.36 13.55 -7.65
CA SER A 21 9.11 12.94 -7.20
C SER A 21 8.03 14.02 -6.96
N PRO A 22 6.85 13.95 -7.58
CA PRO A 22 5.65 14.57 -7.04
C PRO A 22 4.94 13.60 -6.09
N PHE A 23 4.56 14.14 -4.94
CA PHE A 23 3.65 13.59 -3.93
C PHE A 23 2.89 12.32 -4.32
N SER A 24 3.33 11.19 -3.78
CA SER A 24 2.49 9.99 -3.73
C SER A 24 1.46 10.15 -2.60
N PRO A 25 0.18 9.84 -2.82
CA PRO A 25 -0.75 9.65 -1.71
C PRO A 25 -0.20 8.52 -0.85
N ILE A 26 -0.05 8.75 0.46
CA ILE A 26 0.37 7.72 1.40
C ILE A 26 -0.73 6.64 1.43
N PRO A 27 -0.49 5.40 0.97
CA PRO A 27 -1.41 4.33 1.22
C PRO A 27 -1.30 3.97 2.71
N ILE A 28 -2.30 4.33 3.51
CA ILE A 28 -2.44 3.88 4.92
C ILE A 28 -3.11 2.49 4.96
N ILE A 29 -2.97 1.73 3.89
CA ILE A 29 -3.31 0.31 3.84
C ILE A 29 -2.01 -0.36 3.43
N PRO A 30 -1.46 -1.27 4.24
CA PRO A 30 -0.34 -2.06 3.77
C PRO A 30 -0.84 -2.79 2.52
N ARG A 31 -0.14 -2.62 1.37
CA ARG A 31 -0.15 -3.66 0.35
C ARG A 31 0.17 -4.94 1.10
N ALA A 32 -0.77 -5.90 1.09
CA ALA A 32 -0.59 -7.22 1.64
C ALA A 32 0.78 -7.74 1.19
N ARG A 33 1.76 -7.69 2.10
CA ARG A 33 3.03 -8.37 1.88
C ARG A 33 2.68 -9.82 2.10
N LEU A 34 2.45 -10.54 1.01
CA LEU A 34 2.59 -11.99 1.01
C LEU A 34 3.99 -12.29 1.56
N LEU A 35 4.03 -12.70 2.82
CA LEU A 35 5.23 -13.09 3.54
C LEU A 35 5.70 -14.42 2.96
N SER A 36 6.60 -14.33 1.98
CA SER A 36 7.55 -15.38 1.67
C SER A 36 8.40 -15.66 2.91
N TYR A 37 8.45 -16.94 3.33
CA TYR A 37 9.24 -17.42 4.46
C TYR A 37 10.74 -17.12 4.22
N ARG A 38 11.36 -16.27 5.03
CA ARG A 38 12.79 -15.95 4.93
C ARG A 38 13.57 -16.65 6.04
N THR A 39 14.27 -17.73 5.70
CA THR A 39 15.36 -18.28 6.52
C THR A 39 16.71 -17.70 6.08
N GLN A 40 17.55 -17.36 7.07
CA GLN A 40 18.87 -16.77 6.91
C GLN A 40 19.90 -17.79 6.39
N SER A 41 20.88 -17.32 5.59
CA SER A 41 22.27 -17.78 5.70
C SER A 41 23.26 -16.73 5.18
N ASN A 42 24.47 -16.78 5.74
CA ASN A 42 25.53 -15.77 5.74
C ASN A 42 26.64 -16.05 4.70
N THR A 43 27.30 -14.96 4.25
CA THR A 43 28.71 -14.83 3.76
C THR A 43 29.08 -15.32 2.34
N PRO A 44 30.28 -14.99 1.77
CA PRO A 44 30.94 -13.67 1.63
C PRO A 44 31.58 -13.39 0.24
N SER A 45 31.97 -12.13 0.02
CA SER A 45 33.18 -11.60 -0.69
C SER A 45 33.78 -12.30 -1.93
N SER A 46 33.91 -11.55 -3.05
CA SER A 46 34.92 -11.74 -4.11
C SER A 46 35.25 -10.37 -4.73
N ARG A 47 36.44 -9.80 -4.53
CA ARG A 47 37.75 -10.02 -5.21
C ARG A 47 37.84 -9.42 -6.62
N ASP A 48 38.74 -8.43 -6.70
CA ASP A 48 39.18 -7.65 -7.85
C ASP A 48 39.80 -8.49 -8.97
N ILE A 49 39.55 -8.08 -10.22
CA ILE A 49 40.21 -8.60 -11.41
C ILE A 49 41.09 -7.49 -12.01
N PHE A 50 42.40 -7.68 -11.87
CA PHE A 50 43.45 -6.97 -12.59
C PHE A 50 43.55 -7.52 -14.02
N PHE A 51 43.46 -6.64 -15.03
CA PHE A 51 43.87 -6.96 -16.40
C PHE A 51 45.21 -6.29 -16.74
N LEU A 52 46.17 -7.14 -17.10
CA LEU A 52 47.49 -6.82 -17.66
C LEU A 52 47.39 -6.12 -19.01
N ARG A 53 48.23 -5.10 -19.24
CA ARG A 53 48.44 -4.46 -20.55
C ARG A 53 49.92 -4.60 -20.94
N PRO A 54 50.26 -4.99 -22.18
CA PRO A 54 51.65 -5.23 -22.55
C PRO A 54 52.40 -3.95 -22.92
N HIS A 55 53.69 -3.98 -22.59
CA HIS A 55 54.74 -3.05 -23.01
C HIS A 55 54.82 -2.91 -24.54
N LEU A 56 55.14 -1.69 -25.03
CA LEU A 56 56.06 -1.51 -26.16
C LEU A 56 56.69 -0.10 -26.17
N SER A 57 58.03 -0.15 -26.11
CA SER A 57 59.10 0.72 -26.59
C SER A 57 59.03 2.26 -26.64
N ARG A 58 60.10 2.78 -26.06
CA ARG A 58 60.63 4.13 -25.88
C ARG A 58 61.09 4.79 -27.19
N ARG A 59 60.73 6.07 -27.37
CA ARG A 59 61.56 7.06 -28.09
C ARG A 59 61.32 8.45 -27.47
N ASN A 60 62.33 8.97 -26.79
CA ASN A 60 62.39 10.38 -26.40
C ASN A 60 62.86 11.20 -27.62
N PRO A 61 62.33 12.42 -27.76
CA PRO A 61 63.24 13.55 -27.85
C PRO A 61 62.92 14.65 -26.83
N SER A 62 64.00 15.36 -26.51
CA SER A 62 64.18 16.52 -25.65
C SER A 62 63.13 17.64 -25.72
N SER A 63 62.59 17.94 -24.53
CA SER A 63 62.31 19.27 -23.93
C SER A 63 61.86 20.47 -24.78
N ALA A 64 60.59 20.85 -24.59
CA ALA A 64 60.16 22.24 -24.44
C ALA A 64 59.09 22.28 -23.31
N PRO A 65 59.04 23.31 -22.44
CA PRO A 65 58.10 23.34 -21.33
C PRO A 65 56.71 23.72 -21.84
N SER A 66 55.85 22.74 -22.11
CA SER A 66 54.43 23.01 -22.35
C SER A 66 53.76 23.28 -21.01
N ARG A 67 53.48 24.54 -20.69
CA ARG A 67 52.50 24.90 -19.64
C ARG A 67 51.21 24.13 -19.92
N SER A 68 50.79 23.27 -19.00
CA SER A 68 49.54 22.51 -19.13
C SER A 68 48.34 23.45 -19.01
N TYR A 69 47.79 23.86 -20.14
CA TYR A 69 46.50 24.54 -20.21
C TYR A 69 45.40 23.63 -19.64
N THR A 70 44.69 24.06 -18.60
CA THR A 70 43.54 23.34 -18.04
C THR A 70 42.39 23.30 -19.04
N LEU A 71 41.58 22.24 -19.03
CA LEU A 71 40.43 22.09 -19.94
C LEU A 71 39.49 23.32 -19.94
N PHE A 72 39.30 23.94 -18.77
CA PHE A 72 38.54 25.17 -18.64
C PHE A 72 39.20 26.37 -19.34
N SER A 73 40.52 26.52 -19.25
CA SER A 73 41.25 27.59 -19.95
C SER A 73 41.18 27.41 -21.47
N ARG A 74 41.28 26.18 -21.99
CA ARG A 74 41.09 25.88 -23.41
C ARG A 74 39.67 26.15 -23.88
N PHE A 75 38.67 25.75 -23.08
CA PHE A 75 37.27 26.04 -23.40
C PHE A 75 37.01 27.56 -23.45
N ARG A 76 37.52 28.32 -22.47
CA ARG A 76 37.37 29.77 -22.42
C ARG A 76 38.04 30.46 -23.60
N ASP A 77 39.25 30.06 -23.96
CA ASP A 77 39.99 30.69 -25.04
C ASP A 77 39.38 30.32 -26.41
N ASN A 78 38.97 29.06 -26.62
CA ASN A 78 38.21 28.63 -27.79
C ASN A 78 36.86 29.36 -27.90
N PHE A 79 36.17 29.58 -26.78
CA PHE A 79 34.92 30.36 -26.75
C PHE A 79 35.16 31.82 -27.09
N ASN A 80 36.26 32.41 -26.62
CA ASN A 80 36.63 33.79 -26.92
C ASN A 80 37.05 34.00 -28.38
N GLU A 81 37.75 33.05 -28.98
CA GLU A 81 38.05 33.06 -30.43
C GLU A 81 36.79 32.86 -31.26
N ALA A 82 35.98 31.85 -30.94
CA ALA A 82 34.70 31.60 -31.62
C ALA A 82 33.74 32.79 -31.49
N LYS A 83 33.70 33.46 -30.34
CA LYS A 83 32.89 34.68 -30.13
C LYS A 83 33.33 35.79 -31.10
N LYS A 84 34.63 36.02 -31.28
CA LYS A 84 35.15 37.09 -32.15
C LYS A 84 34.88 36.82 -33.63
N ASP A 85 35.05 35.57 -34.08
CA ASP A 85 34.81 35.19 -35.47
C ASP A 85 33.32 35.22 -35.83
N VAL A 86 32.45 34.74 -34.95
CA VAL A 86 30.99 34.73 -35.16
C VAL A 86 30.41 36.16 -35.14
N TRP A 87 30.91 37.04 -34.27
CA TRP A 87 30.52 38.48 -34.24
C TRP A 87 30.82 39.19 -35.56
N ARG A 88 31.89 38.80 -36.26
CA ARG A 88 32.30 39.42 -37.53
C ARG A 88 31.51 38.88 -38.72
N GLN A 89 31.20 37.59 -38.73
CA GLN A 89 30.53 36.95 -39.88
C GLN A 89 29.01 37.18 -39.88
N ARG A 90 28.34 37.22 -38.72
CA ARG A 90 26.88 37.39 -38.61
C ARG A 90 26.48 38.22 -37.38
N PRO A 91 26.74 39.55 -37.39
CA PRO A 91 26.50 40.41 -36.23
C PRO A 91 25.02 40.43 -35.80
N ILE A 92 24.10 40.47 -36.76
CA ILE A 92 22.65 40.54 -36.52
C ILE A 92 22.10 39.23 -35.93
N GLY A 93 22.58 38.09 -36.44
CA GLY A 93 22.13 36.76 -35.97
C GLY A 93 22.52 36.51 -34.52
N MET A 94 23.71 36.94 -34.12
CA MET A 94 24.21 36.72 -32.77
C MET A 94 23.47 37.58 -31.73
N THR A 95 23.23 38.87 -32.04
CA THR A 95 22.41 39.74 -31.16
C THR A 95 21.00 39.16 -30.99
N ALA A 96 20.41 38.63 -32.05
CA ALA A 96 19.10 37.97 -31.98
C ALA A 96 19.12 36.72 -31.08
N THR A 97 20.14 35.87 -31.19
CA THR A 97 20.27 34.69 -30.31
C THR A 97 20.47 35.04 -28.84
N LEU A 98 21.20 36.12 -28.55
CA LEU A 98 21.48 36.55 -27.18
C LEU A 98 20.23 37.14 -26.53
N VAL A 99 19.47 37.95 -27.27
CA VAL A 99 18.15 38.45 -26.83
C VAL A 99 17.17 37.31 -26.60
N PHE A 100 17.14 36.31 -27.50
CA PHE A 100 16.30 35.13 -27.33
C PHE A 100 16.70 34.31 -26.08
N ALA A 101 18.01 34.09 -25.86
CA ALA A 101 18.50 33.38 -24.68
C ALA A 101 18.15 34.09 -23.36
N VAL A 102 18.29 35.42 -23.32
CA VAL A 102 17.89 36.24 -22.17
C VAL A 102 16.37 36.19 -21.97
N GLY A 103 15.60 36.32 -23.05
CA GLY A 103 14.14 36.22 -23.02
C GLY A 103 13.65 34.84 -22.53
N MET A 104 14.26 33.76 -22.99
CA MET A 104 13.96 32.40 -22.54
C MET A 104 14.34 32.17 -21.09
N THR A 105 15.49 32.69 -20.65
CA THR A 105 15.92 32.57 -19.25
C THR A 105 15.01 33.38 -18.33
N GLY A 106 14.66 34.61 -18.72
CA GLY A 106 13.70 35.46 -18.00
C GLY A 106 12.30 34.85 -17.98
N GLY A 107 11.85 34.25 -19.09
CA GLY A 107 10.59 33.52 -19.19
C GLY A 107 10.57 32.29 -18.30
N LEU A 108 11.65 31.51 -18.25
CA LEU A 108 11.78 30.36 -17.35
C LEU A 108 11.73 30.81 -15.87
N ILE A 109 12.47 31.87 -15.52
CA ILE A 109 12.45 32.45 -14.16
C ILE A 109 11.05 32.94 -13.82
N TYR A 110 10.35 33.60 -14.75
CA TYR A 110 8.98 34.06 -14.55
C TYR A 110 8.00 32.89 -14.39
N LEU A 111 8.09 31.84 -15.22
CA LEU A 111 7.26 30.64 -15.08
C LEU A 111 7.52 29.93 -13.75
N ILE A 112 8.77 29.85 -13.30
CA ILE A 112 9.13 29.29 -11.98
C ILE A 112 8.55 30.18 -10.87
N TYR A 113 8.67 31.50 -10.99
CA TYR A 113 8.12 32.44 -10.03
C TYR A 113 6.59 32.36 -9.96
N ASP A 114 5.91 32.32 -11.10
CA ASP A 114 4.45 32.20 -11.21
C ASP A 114 3.97 30.84 -10.67
N HIS A 115 4.72 29.78 -10.93
CA HIS A 115 4.45 28.45 -10.39
C HIS A 115 4.58 28.42 -8.86
N ILE A 116 5.62 29.02 -8.29
CA ILE A 116 5.81 29.07 -6.83
C ILE A 116 4.79 30.00 -6.15
N THR A 117 4.46 31.15 -6.76
CA THR A 117 3.63 32.17 -6.11
C THR A 117 2.13 32.01 -6.36
N ARG A 118 1.69 31.48 -7.50
CA ARG A 118 0.26 31.29 -7.82
C ARG A 118 -0.18 29.83 -7.77
N VAL A 119 0.66 28.91 -8.24
CA VAL A 119 0.27 27.50 -8.41
C VAL A 119 0.48 26.70 -7.12
N GLU A 120 1.66 26.76 -6.50
CA GLU A 120 1.97 26.02 -5.26
C GLU A 120 0.95 26.25 -4.11
N PRO A 121 0.49 27.48 -3.80
CA PRO A 121 -0.51 27.68 -2.75
C PRO A 121 -1.93 27.21 -3.11
N GLN A 122 -2.26 27.05 -4.40
CA GLN A 122 -3.56 26.50 -4.82
C GLN A 122 -3.60 24.97 -4.79
N PHE A 123 -2.44 24.30 -4.84
CA PHE A 123 -2.31 22.84 -4.80
C PHE A 123 -1.73 22.29 -3.49
N SER A 124 -1.20 23.15 -2.60
CA SER A 124 -0.76 22.71 -1.28
C SER A 124 -1.95 22.49 -0.36
N ARG A 125 -2.21 21.22 0.02
CA ARG A 125 -3.22 20.87 1.04
C ARG A 125 -2.97 21.53 2.40
N PHE A 126 -1.76 22.00 2.65
CA PHE A 126 -1.35 22.67 3.88
C PHE A 126 -1.15 24.18 3.66
N PRO A 127 -1.64 25.03 4.58
CA PRO A 127 -1.26 26.43 4.64
C PRO A 127 0.27 26.59 4.79
N GLY A 128 0.85 27.66 4.25
CA GLY A 128 2.31 27.87 4.25
C GLY A 128 2.98 27.73 5.61
N VAL A 129 2.36 28.27 6.68
CA VAL A 129 2.87 28.19 8.06
C VAL A 129 2.95 26.75 8.60
N VAL A 130 2.07 25.86 8.16
CA VAL A 130 2.08 24.44 8.51
C VAL A 130 3.09 23.71 7.64
N SER A 131 3.08 23.99 6.33
CA SER A 131 3.95 23.37 5.33
C SER A 131 5.44 23.57 5.65
N ASP A 132 5.86 24.77 6.05
CA ASP A 132 7.25 25.06 6.38
C ASP A 132 7.75 24.28 7.60
N ARG A 133 6.89 24.10 8.61
CA ARG A 133 7.20 23.30 9.80
C ARG A 133 7.22 21.81 9.46
N LEU A 134 6.29 21.35 8.64
CA LEU A 134 6.21 19.97 8.18
C LEU A 134 7.40 19.58 7.31
N ARG A 135 7.85 20.47 6.41
CA ARG A 135 9.04 20.25 5.56
C ARG A 135 10.29 20.02 6.41
N LYS A 136 10.46 20.78 7.50
CA LYS A 136 11.55 20.57 8.47
C LYS A 136 11.42 19.24 9.20
N ALA A 137 10.21 18.84 9.60
CA ALA A 137 9.97 17.55 10.25
C ALA A 137 10.33 16.37 9.32
N LEU A 138 9.92 16.46 8.05
CA LEU A 138 10.24 15.46 7.03
C LEU A 138 11.73 15.42 6.72
N TYR A 139 12.43 16.56 6.73
CA TYR A 139 13.89 16.59 6.59
C TYR A 139 14.57 15.72 7.65
N TYR A 140 14.18 15.87 8.92
CA TYR A 140 14.70 15.07 10.04
C TYR A 140 14.16 13.63 10.11
N THR A 141 13.27 13.24 9.19
CA THR A 141 12.70 11.89 9.11
C THR A 141 13.32 11.09 7.96
N GLU A 142 13.53 11.74 6.81
CA GLU A 142 14.00 11.08 5.59
C GLU A 142 15.50 11.28 5.32
N TYR A 143 16.06 12.45 5.63
CA TYR A 143 17.43 12.81 5.26
C TYR A 143 18.41 12.69 6.44
N ASP A 144 18.09 13.31 7.57
CA ASP A 144 18.91 13.28 8.79
C ASP A 144 18.06 12.76 9.94
N LEU A 145 17.99 11.44 10.09
CA LEU A 145 17.08 10.78 11.03
C LEU A 145 17.39 11.20 12.48
N ASN A 146 16.63 12.17 12.98
CA ASN A 146 16.73 12.71 14.33
C ASN A 146 15.33 12.79 14.96
N PRO A 147 14.92 11.77 15.74
CA PRO A 147 13.54 11.66 16.20
C PRO A 147 13.13 12.79 17.15
N VAL A 148 14.05 13.29 17.97
CA VAL A 148 13.77 14.38 18.92
C VAL A 148 13.48 15.69 18.19
N ARG A 149 14.31 16.05 17.20
CA ARG A 149 14.11 17.25 16.39
C ARG A 149 12.91 17.12 15.47
N ALA A 150 12.71 15.95 14.85
CA ALA A 150 11.57 15.66 14.02
C ALA A 150 10.26 15.81 14.82
N LEU A 151 10.18 15.19 16.00
CA LEU A 151 9.02 15.26 16.88
C LEU A 151 8.69 16.69 17.31
N HIS A 152 9.71 17.48 17.64
CA HIS A 152 9.53 18.91 17.94
C HIS A 152 8.93 19.66 16.74
N CYS A 153 9.42 19.44 15.53
CA CYS A 153 8.89 20.06 14.31
C CYS A 153 7.46 19.60 14.01
N TYR A 154 7.15 18.31 14.18
CA TYR A 154 5.79 17.79 14.02
C TYR A 154 4.80 18.42 15.02
N LYS A 155 5.20 18.55 16.30
CA LYS A 155 4.40 19.23 17.32
C LYS A 155 4.12 20.68 16.94
N GLN A 156 5.14 21.39 16.46
CA GLN A 156 4.97 22.76 15.97
C GLN A 156 4.04 22.83 14.76
N ALA A 157 4.08 21.85 13.85
CA ALA A 157 3.17 21.78 12.72
C ALA A 157 1.71 21.58 13.17
N LEU A 158 1.46 20.71 14.15
CA LEU A 158 0.12 20.52 14.74
C LEU A 158 -0.40 21.77 15.43
N ILE A 159 0.45 22.48 16.19
CA ILE A 159 0.08 23.76 16.81
C ILE A 159 -0.23 24.82 15.75
N ALA A 160 0.54 24.89 14.66
CA ALA A 160 0.21 25.79 13.55
C ALA A 160 -1.13 25.44 12.90
N ALA A 161 -1.40 24.16 12.71
CA ALA A 161 -2.65 23.71 12.11
C ALA A 161 -3.85 24.15 12.97
N GLU A 162 -3.75 24.02 14.29
CA GLU A 162 -4.76 24.49 15.24
C GLU A 162 -4.92 26.02 15.20
N GLN A 163 -3.82 26.78 15.17
CA GLN A 163 -3.85 28.24 15.08
C GLN A 163 -4.50 28.77 13.80
N VAL A 164 -4.37 28.04 12.70
CA VAL A 164 -5.01 28.37 11.40
C VAL A 164 -6.45 27.85 11.33
N GLY A 165 -6.93 27.15 12.36
CA GLY A 165 -8.30 26.62 12.41
C GLY A 165 -8.51 25.38 11.54
N MET A 166 -7.45 24.63 11.21
CA MET A 166 -7.59 23.34 10.54
C MET A 166 -8.33 22.35 11.46
N HIS A 167 -9.29 21.62 10.91
CA HIS A 167 -10.04 20.65 11.69
C HIS A 167 -9.09 19.57 12.27
N PRO A 168 -9.14 19.25 13.58
CA PRO A 168 -8.20 18.30 14.21
C PRO A 168 -8.20 16.88 13.60
N PHE A 169 -9.34 16.50 13.02
CA PHE A 169 -9.56 15.21 12.34
C PHE A 169 -9.69 15.34 10.81
N SER A 170 -9.21 16.46 10.23
CA SER A 170 -9.03 16.55 8.78
C SER A 170 -8.01 15.52 8.29
N GLU A 171 -8.07 15.19 7.00
CA GLU A 171 -7.15 14.24 6.38
C GLU A 171 -5.69 14.69 6.55
N GLU A 172 -5.46 15.98 6.42
CA GLU A 172 -4.17 16.64 6.54
C GLU A 172 -3.59 16.50 7.96
N VAL A 173 -4.37 16.87 8.98
CA VAL A 173 -3.92 16.85 10.37
C VAL A 173 -3.74 15.41 10.86
N LEU A 174 -4.65 14.50 10.51
CA LEU A 174 -4.45 13.07 10.79
C LEU A 174 -3.23 12.52 10.06
N GLY A 175 -2.96 12.96 8.83
CA GLY A 175 -1.74 12.63 8.10
C GLY A 175 -0.49 13.00 8.89
N ILE A 176 -0.44 14.22 9.47
CA ILE A 176 0.67 14.64 10.34
C ILE A 176 0.78 13.71 11.57
N ARG A 177 -0.34 13.39 12.23
CA ARG A 177 -0.35 12.50 13.41
C ARG A 177 0.17 11.09 13.08
N LEU A 178 -0.14 10.57 11.89
CA LEU A 178 0.31 9.25 11.43
C LEU A 178 1.76 9.24 10.92
N GLN A 179 2.32 10.38 10.53
CA GLN A 179 3.75 10.49 10.20
C GLN A 179 4.66 10.39 11.44
N ILE A 180 4.18 10.79 12.61
CA ILE A 180 4.93 10.69 13.87
C ILE A 180 5.29 9.23 14.21
N PRO A 181 4.35 8.27 14.30
CA PRO A 181 4.68 6.87 14.58
C PRO A 181 5.52 6.25 13.47
N HIS A 182 5.30 6.60 12.20
CA HIS A 182 6.16 6.16 11.08
C HIS A 182 7.62 6.61 11.27
N MET A 183 7.85 7.86 11.66
CA MET A 183 9.18 8.37 11.99
C MET A 183 9.79 7.63 13.19
N LEU A 184 8.99 7.38 14.24
CA LEU A 184 9.43 6.65 15.43
C LEU A 184 9.80 5.19 15.10
N GLU A 185 9.04 4.52 14.23
CA GLU A 185 9.34 3.18 13.71
C GLU A 185 10.68 3.17 12.97
N LYS A 186 10.91 4.15 12.07
CA LYS A 186 12.20 4.31 11.38
C LYS A 186 13.37 4.50 12.35
N ALA A 187 13.14 5.21 13.46
CA ALA A 187 14.13 5.39 14.52
C ALA A 187 14.29 4.18 15.45
N GLY A 188 13.54 3.08 15.24
CA GLY A 188 13.53 1.91 16.11
C GLY A 188 12.78 2.11 17.43
N MET A 189 12.08 3.23 17.60
CA MET A 189 11.37 3.62 18.82
C MET A 189 9.93 3.08 18.81
N MET A 190 9.79 1.74 18.88
CA MET A 190 8.49 1.07 18.75
C MET A 190 7.50 1.41 19.87
N LYS A 191 7.94 1.51 21.13
CA LYS A 191 7.04 1.81 22.27
C LYS A 191 6.37 3.19 22.15
N PRO A 192 7.13 4.29 21.92
CA PRO A 192 6.50 5.58 21.63
C PRO A 192 5.60 5.58 20.39
N ALA A 193 5.95 4.81 19.35
CA ALA A 193 5.09 4.69 18.17
C ALA A 193 3.72 4.08 18.51
N ILE A 194 3.71 3.01 19.31
CA ILE A 194 2.50 2.38 19.84
C ILE A 194 1.66 3.40 20.63
N GLU A 195 2.27 4.11 21.58
CA GLU A 195 1.56 5.10 22.41
C GLU A 195 0.87 6.18 21.56
N VAL A 196 1.55 6.70 20.52
CA VAL A 196 0.96 7.70 19.63
C VAL A 196 -0.17 7.10 18.80
N LEU A 197 -0.03 5.87 18.29
CA LEU A 197 -1.07 5.20 17.49
C LEU A 197 -2.30 4.86 18.32
N GLU A 198 -2.14 4.29 19.52
CA GLU A 198 -3.24 3.98 20.43
C GLU A 198 -4.03 5.23 20.80
N LYS A 199 -3.33 6.30 21.15
CA LYS A 199 -3.97 7.59 21.43
C LYS A 199 -4.71 8.12 20.21
N THR A 200 -4.07 8.10 19.04
CA THR A 200 -4.69 8.59 17.80
C THR A 200 -5.94 7.79 17.43
N GLN A 201 -5.89 6.46 17.56
CA GLN A 201 -7.05 5.60 17.30
C GLN A 201 -8.20 5.91 18.27
N LYS A 202 -7.88 6.02 19.57
CA LYS A 202 -8.87 6.33 20.61
C LYS A 202 -9.55 7.67 20.33
N ASP A 203 -8.76 8.72 20.08
CA ASP A 203 -9.27 10.06 19.76
C ASP A 203 -10.19 10.03 18.54
N CYS A 204 -9.82 9.27 17.49
CA CYS A 204 -10.62 9.12 16.28
C CYS A 204 -11.97 8.44 16.55
N VAL A 205 -11.97 7.32 17.29
CA VAL A 205 -13.21 6.59 17.64
C VAL A 205 -14.11 7.46 18.50
N GLU A 206 -13.57 8.08 19.54
CA GLU A 206 -14.33 8.94 20.46
C GLU A 206 -14.96 10.14 19.75
N TRP A 207 -14.23 10.77 18.83
CA TRP A 207 -14.76 11.89 18.04
C TRP A 207 -15.90 11.43 17.11
N VAL A 208 -15.75 10.29 16.43
CA VAL A 208 -16.81 9.76 15.55
C VAL A 208 -18.06 9.38 16.36
N GLU A 209 -17.91 8.67 17.47
CA GLU A 209 -19.03 8.23 18.31
C GLU A 209 -19.75 9.41 18.96
N SER A 210 -19.01 10.37 19.51
CA SER A 210 -19.59 11.57 20.11
C SER A 210 -20.30 12.44 19.07
N GLY A 211 -19.72 12.60 17.87
CA GLY A 211 -20.33 13.32 16.75
C GLY A 211 -21.63 12.68 16.29
N ARG A 212 -21.65 11.34 16.13
CA ARG A 212 -22.87 10.58 15.77
C ARG A 212 -23.93 10.67 16.85
N ARG A 213 -23.55 10.60 18.13
CA ARG A 213 -24.48 10.75 19.26
C ARG A 213 -25.14 12.13 19.27
N LYS A 214 -24.37 13.20 19.03
CA LYS A 214 -24.91 14.57 18.87
C LYS A 214 -25.85 14.67 17.67
N GLN A 215 -25.52 14.04 16.55
CA GLN A 215 -26.38 14.02 15.37
C GLN A 215 -27.74 13.35 15.67
N MET A 216 -27.74 12.18 16.32
CA MET A 216 -28.98 11.50 16.70
C MET A 216 -29.89 12.35 17.60
N ILE A 217 -29.31 13.12 18.54
CA ILE A 217 -30.07 14.03 19.40
C ILE A 217 -30.70 15.15 18.56
N ARG A 218 -29.92 15.80 17.69
CA ARG A 218 -30.41 16.85 16.79
C ARG A 218 -31.53 16.34 15.87
N ASP A 219 -31.37 15.15 15.30
CA ASP A 219 -32.38 14.57 14.41
C ASP A 219 -33.68 14.23 15.16
N ARG A 220 -33.58 13.78 16.43
CA ARG A 220 -34.74 13.57 17.29
C ARG A 220 -35.45 14.87 17.67
N GLU A 221 -34.71 15.93 17.96
CA GLU A 221 -35.25 17.27 18.23
C GLU A 221 -35.97 17.82 17.00
N ARG A 222 -35.38 17.67 15.80
CA ARG A 222 -35.99 18.01 14.51
C ARG A 222 -37.28 17.23 14.28
N ALA A 223 -37.26 15.91 14.53
CA ALA A 223 -38.46 15.08 14.40
C ALA A 223 -39.58 15.49 15.37
N ALA A 224 -39.23 15.89 16.60
CA ALA A 224 -40.18 16.38 17.60
C ALA A 224 -40.76 17.78 17.27
N THR A 225 -40.00 18.62 16.56
CA THR A 225 -40.46 19.93 16.08
C THR A 225 -41.18 19.89 14.73
N ARG A 226 -41.12 18.76 14.00
CA ARG A 226 -41.75 18.55 12.70
C ARG A 226 -43.26 18.28 12.83
N ASN A 227 -44.02 19.29 13.23
CA ASN A 227 -45.46 19.41 12.92
C ASN A 227 -45.73 20.26 11.66
N GLN A 228 -44.70 20.73 10.95
CA GLN A 228 -44.81 21.35 9.63
C GLN A 228 -43.63 20.86 8.77
N THR A 229 -43.96 20.23 7.63
CA THR A 229 -43.01 19.80 6.60
C THR A 229 -42.30 20.98 5.96
N PRO A 230 -41.05 20.79 5.54
CA PRO A 230 -40.72 21.13 4.17
C PRO A 230 -39.78 20.09 3.56
N ASP A 231 -40.29 19.26 2.67
CA ASP A 231 -39.47 18.81 1.55
C ASP A 231 -39.74 19.83 0.44
N ASP A 232 -38.67 20.52 0.03
CA ASP A 232 -38.61 21.62 -0.94
C ASP A 232 -39.33 22.93 -0.58
N ASP A 233 -38.91 23.59 0.51
CA ASP A 233 -39.22 25.01 0.71
C ASP A 233 -38.19 25.90 -0.04
N PRO A 234 -38.58 26.61 -1.11
CA PRO A 234 -37.73 27.56 -1.81
C PRO A 234 -37.34 28.79 -0.96
N THR A 235 -37.84 28.91 0.27
CA THR A 235 -37.54 30.00 1.22
C THR A 235 -36.54 29.62 2.32
N ALA A 236 -35.88 28.45 2.24
CA ALA A 236 -34.81 28.09 3.18
C ALA A 236 -33.74 29.19 3.24
N THR A 237 -33.63 29.85 4.40
CA THR A 237 -32.64 30.90 4.65
C THR A 237 -31.24 30.37 4.33
N GLU A 238 -30.40 31.20 3.68
CA GLU A 238 -29.04 30.82 3.28
C GLU A 238 -28.22 30.20 4.44
N GLU A 239 -28.46 30.67 5.67
CA GLU A 239 -27.87 30.13 6.90
C GLU A 239 -28.21 28.64 7.15
N GLN A 240 -29.45 28.23 6.88
CA GLN A 240 -29.89 26.83 7.03
C GLN A 240 -29.28 25.93 5.95
N ARG A 241 -28.96 26.49 4.77
CA ARG A 241 -28.28 25.76 3.70
C ARG A 241 -26.82 25.54 4.07
N ILE A 242 -26.14 26.59 4.52
CA ILE A 242 -24.76 26.53 5.00
C ILE A 242 -24.62 25.53 6.16
N GLU A 243 -25.55 25.52 7.13
CA GLU A 243 -25.49 24.59 8.25
C GLU A 243 -25.68 23.13 7.81
N ARG A 244 -26.63 22.87 6.89
CA ARG A 244 -26.81 21.52 6.31
C ARG A 244 -25.58 21.04 5.55
N GLU A 245 -24.94 21.92 4.79
CA GLU A 245 -23.70 21.59 4.07
C GLU A 245 -22.55 21.25 5.03
N LYS A 246 -22.42 21.99 6.14
CA LYS A 246 -21.45 21.69 7.20
C LYS A 246 -21.73 20.34 7.86
N GLU A 247 -22.99 20.02 8.17
CA GLU A 247 -23.37 18.72 8.74
C GLU A 247 -23.01 17.55 7.81
N ILE A 248 -23.28 17.70 6.51
CA ILE A 248 -22.92 16.71 5.49
C ILE A 248 -21.40 16.55 5.39
N ALA A 249 -20.64 17.66 5.39
CA ALA A 249 -19.19 17.64 5.36
C ALA A 249 -18.60 16.97 6.61
N GLU A 250 -19.15 17.23 7.79
CA GLU A 250 -18.71 16.62 9.04
C GLU A 250 -19.00 15.11 9.06
N GLU A 251 -20.15 14.67 8.52
CA GLU A 251 -20.45 13.23 8.38
C GLU A 251 -19.51 12.53 7.40
N ARG A 252 -19.15 13.17 6.28
CA ARG A 252 -18.12 12.66 5.36
C ARG A 252 -16.80 12.45 6.08
N GLN A 253 -16.39 13.43 6.87
CA GLN A 253 -15.16 13.35 7.64
C GLN A 253 -15.23 12.25 8.72
N ARG A 254 -16.37 12.07 9.40
CA ARG A 254 -16.57 10.94 10.33
C ARG A 254 -16.39 9.58 9.65
N GLY A 255 -16.86 9.43 8.41
CA GLY A 255 -16.60 8.25 7.59
C GLY A 255 -15.11 8.01 7.34
N LEU A 256 -14.37 9.04 6.94
CA LEU A 256 -12.94 8.97 6.70
C LEU A 256 -12.17 8.61 7.97
N VAL A 257 -12.50 9.26 9.09
CA VAL A 257 -11.83 9.06 10.37
C VAL A 257 -12.06 7.65 10.89
N MET A 258 -13.27 7.10 10.75
CA MET A 258 -13.56 5.72 11.11
C MET A 258 -12.74 4.72 10.28
N LYS A 259 -12.63 4.95 8.96
CA LYS A 259 -11.76 4.18 8.08
C LYS A 259 -10.30 4.22 8.53
N ARG A 260 -9.78 5.41 8.88
CA ARG A 260 -8.41 5.55 9.41
C ARG A 260 -8.25 4.84 10.76
N ALA A 261 -9.24 4.90 11.65
CA ALA A 261 -9.21 4.22 12.95
C ALA A 261 -9.09 2.70 12.81
N ALA A 262 -9.82 2.09 11.87
CA ALA A 262 -9.68 0.66 11.56
C ALA A 262 -8.26 0.33 11.04
N GLY A 263 -7.74 1.14 10.10
CA GLY A 263 -6.38 0.97 9.57
C GLY A 263 -5.27 1.12 10.61
N ILE A 264 -5.43 2.04 11.59
CA ILE A 264 -4.52 2.16 12.73
C ILE A 264 -4.48 0.87 13.56
N GLY A 265 -5.61 0.16 13.69
CA GLY A 265 -5.66 -1.12 14.42
C GLY A 265 -4.81 -2.20 13.76
N VAL A 266 -4.87 -2.31 12.42
CA VAL A 266 -3.99 -3.21 11.66
C VAL A 266 -2.52 -2.82 11.85
N LYS A 267 -2.21 -1.52 11.78
CA LYS A 267 -0.84 -1.04 11.98
C LYS A 267 -0.31 -1.30 13.39
N LEU A 268 -1.13 -1.12 14.42
CA LEU A 268 -0.78 -1.46 15.81
C LEU A 268 -0.43 -2.93 15.92
N ALA A 269 -1.20 -3.81 15.29
CA ALA A 269 -0.93 -5.25 15.32
C ALA A 269 0.40 -5.62 14.65
N GLU A 270 0.76 -4.96 13.55
CA GLU A 270 2.06 -5.13 12.89
C GLU A 270 3.20 -4.77 13.86
N ILE A 271 3.10 -3.63 14.55
CA ILE A 271 4.14 -3.17 15.48
C ILE A 271 4.20 -4.07 16.72
N TYR A 272 3.05 -4.52 17.25
CA TYR A 272 3.00 -5.46 18.36
C TYR A 272 3.60 -6.83 18.00
N SER A 273 3.41 -7.28 16.76
CA SER A 273 3.96 -8.56 16.26
C SER A 273 5.44 -8.47 15.89
N ASN A 274 6.02 -7.27 15.82
CA ASN A 274 7.42 -7.06 15.46
C ASN A 274 8.37 -7.83 16.40
N ASP A 275 9.47 -8.34 15.83
CA ASP A 275 10.51 -9.11 16.54
C ASP A 275 11.06 -8.45 17.81
N TYR A 276 10.99 -7.12 17.92
CA TYR A 276 11.44 -6.39 19.11
C TYR A 276 10.39 -6.38 20.25
N ILE A 277 9.10 -6.30 19.92
CA ILE A 277 8.01 -6.19 20.92
C ILE A 277 7.46 -7.57 21.28
N ARG A 278 7.18 -8.41 20.27
CA ARG A 278 6.65 -9.78 20.42
C ARG A 278 5.41 -9.89 21.31
N ASP A 279 4.56 -8.88 21.32
CA ASP A 279 3.34 -8.87 22.11
C ASP A 279 2.16 -9.42 21.30
N SER A 280 2.10 -10.74 21.23
CA SER A 280 1.03 -11.44 20.53
C SER A 280 -0.36 -11.14 21.08
N LYS A 281 -0.50 -10.82 22.37
CA LYS A 281 -1.83 -10.60 22.97
C LYS A 281 -2.41 -9.27 22.51
N ASN A 282 -1.61 -8.22 22.58
CA ASN A 282 -2.03 -6.90 22.11
C ASN A 282 -2.13 -6.84 20.58
N ALA A 283 -1.30 -7.60 19.85
CA ALA A 283 -1.48 -7.76 18.40
C ALA A 283 -2.84 -8.36 18.03
N GLU A 284 -3.24 -9.46 18.71
CA GLU A 284 -4.56 -10.07 18.50
C GLU A 284 -5.69 -9.09 18.81
N LYS A 285 -5.60 -8.40 19.96
CA LYS A 285 -6.58 -7.40 20.38
C LYS A 285 -6.72 -6.26 19.37
N ALA A 286 -5.60 -5.78 18.81
CA ALA A 286 -5.59 -4.71 17.83
C ALA A 286 -6.25 -5.14 16.50
N LEU A 287 -6.00 -6.37 16.03
CA LEU A 287 -6.68 -6.93 14.85
C LEU A 287 -8.17 -7.14 15.07
N LEU A 288 -8.57 -7.68 16.23
CA LEU A 288 -9.99 -7.81 16.59
C LEU A 288 -10.69 -6.44 16.57
N THR A 289 -10.05 -5.42 17.15
CA THR A 289 -10.56 -4.04 17.12
C THR A 289 -10.70 -3.52 15.69
N ALA A 290 -9.73 -3.78 14.81
CA ALA A 290 -9.80 -3.38 13.40
C ALA A 290 -10.96 -4.05 12.64
N VAL A 291 -11.16 -5.36 12.85
CA VAL A 291 -12.28 -6.12 12.27
C VAL A 291 -13.61 -5.61 12.82
N ASP A 292 -13.73 -5.38 14.12
CA ASP A 292 -14.96 -4.91 14.75
C ASP A 292 -15.35 -3.50 14.25
N LEU A 293 -14.39 -2.56 14.20
CA LEU A 293 -14.63 -1.21 13.69
C LEU A 293 -15.06 -1.23 12.21
N SER A 294 -14.34 -1.99 11.37
CA SER A 294 -14.62 -2.06 9.93
C SER A 294 -15.95 -2.75 9.63
N ARG A 295 -16.23 -3.89 10.28
CA ARG A 295 -17.51 -4.60 10.13
C ARG A 295 -18.69 -3.77 10.64
N THR A 296 -18.56 -3.13 11.80
CA THR A 296 -19.64 -2.32 12.37
C THR A 296 -19.93 -1.12 11.49
N GLU A 297 -18.90 -0.46 10.95
CA GLU A 297 -19.09 0.65 10.01
C GLU A 297 -19.71 0.19 8.69
N LEU A 298 -19.34 -0.99 8.17
CA LEU A 298 -19.96 -1.58 6.98
C LEU A 298 -21.44 -1.89 7.21
N GLN A 299 -21.77 -2.56 8.31
CA GLN A 299 -23.15 -2.89 8.67
C GLN A 299 -24.00 -1.63 8.83
N ARG A 300 -23.48 -0.62 9.55
CA ARG A 300 -24.12 0.68 9.71
C ARG A 300 -24.45 1.32 8.36
N ARG A 301 -23.51 1.28 7.40
CA ARG A 301 -23.73 1.86 6.06
C ARG A 301 -24.82 1.12 5.30
N ARG A 302 -24.86 -0.21 5.38
CA ARG A 302 -25.93 -1.02 4.77
C ARG A 302 -27.28 -0.70 5.38
N GLU A 303 -27.39 -0.68 6.70
CA GLU A 303 -28.65 -0.40 7.41
C GLU A 303 -29.22 0.98 7.09
N MET A 304 -28.36 1.98 6.91
CA MET A 304 -28.76 3.35 6.56
C MET A 304 -28.73 3.64 5.06
N ASN A 305 -28.54 2.64 4.20
CA ASN A 305 -28.40 2.81 2.74
C ASN A 305 -27.39 3.90 2.34
N LEU A 306 -26.31 4.02 3.11
CA LEU A 306 -25.21 4.95 2.84
C LEU A 306 -24.25 4.37 1.81
N PRO A 307 -23.57 5.22 1.03
CA PRO A 307 -22.62 4.75 0.02
C PRO A 307 -21.47 3.96 0.67
N ILE A 308 -21.16 2.81 0.06
CA ILE A 308 -19.94 2.04 0.29
C ILE A 308 -19.04 2.35 -0.90
N SER A 309 -17.77 2.69 -0.65
CA SER A 309 -16.88 3.02 -1.75
C SER A 309 -16.55 1.79 -2.59
N GLN A 310 -16.51 1.94 -3.92
CA GLN A 310 -16.04 0.92 -4.87
C GLN A 310 -14.60 1.17 -5.36
N ASP A 311 -14.06 2.36 -5.11
CA ASP A 311 -12.73 2.78 -5.58
C ASP A 311 -11.75 3.02 -4.42
N GLU A 312 -10.46 2.80 -4.70
CA GLU A 312 -9.35 3.15 -3.82
C GLU A 312 -9.16 4.67 -3.80
N GLY A 313 -9.25 5.29 -2.61
CA GLY A 313 -9.02 6.74 -2.42
C GLY A 313 -10.23 7.54 -1.98
N ASN A 314 -11.41 6.94 -1.90
CA ASN A 314 -12.60 7.61 -1.38
C ASN A 314 -12.59 7.77 0.14
N TYR A 315 -13.37 8.76 0.60
CA TYR A 315 -13.60 9.11 2.01
C TYR A 315 -14.24 8.00 2.85
N TYR A 316 -14.76 6.96 2.22
CA TYR A 316 -15.54 5.92 2.87
C TYR A 316 -14.82 4.58 2.89
N LEU A 317 -15.17 3.77 3.88
CA LEU A 317 -14.75 2.38 3.97
C LEU A 317 -15.29 1.61 2.76
N ASN A 318 -14.42 0.85 2.09
CA ASN A 318 -14.81 -0.07 1.00
C ASN A 318 -14.81 -1.54 1.47
N LEU A 319 -15.41 -2.41 0.67
CA LEU A 319 -15.48 -3.85 0.97
C LEU A 319 -14.09 -4.49 1.02
N THR A 320 -13.17 -4.08 0.15
CA THR A 320 -11.79 -4.56 0.09
C THR A 320 -11.01 -4.25 1.37
N GLU A 321 -11.19 -3.09 1.97
CA GLU A 321 -10.55 -2.67 3.23
C GLU A 321 -11.06 -3.51 4.39
N VAL A 322 -12.38 -3.78 4.43
CA VAL A 322 -12.96 -4.70 5.41
C VAL A 322 -12.40 -6.11 5.20
N ALA A 323 -12.39 -6.59 3.95
CA ALA A 323 -11.84 -7.89 3.59
C ALA A 323 -10.36 -8.03 3.98
N THR A 324 -9.59 -6.95 3.85
CA THR A 324 -8.18 -6.89 4.26
C THR A 324 -8.05 -7.04 5.78
N ALA A 325 -8.89 -6.36 6.58
CA ALA A 325 -8.88 -6.53 8.04
C ALA A 325 -9.19 -7.98 8.45
N PHE A 326 -10.14 -8.64 7.80
CA PHE A 326 -10.40 -10.07 7.99
C PHE A 326 -9.20 -10.94 7.60
N ASN A 327 -8.57 -10.65 6.46
CA ASN A 327 -7.41 -11.37 5.97
C ASN A 327 -6.22 -11.27 6.95
N GLU A 328 -5.91 -10.08 7.45
CA GLU A 328 -4.81 -9.87 8.42
C GLU A 328 -5.04 -10.64 9.74
N LEU A 329 -6.29 -10.69 10.23
CA LEU A 329 -6.63 -11.52 11.39
C LEU A 329 -6.54 -13.03 11.06
N ALA A 330 -6.92 -13.41 9.85
CA ALA A 330 -6.80 -14.79 9.38
C ALA A 330 -5.33 -15.24 9.31
N ASP A 331 -4.45 -14.41 8.74
CA ASP A 331 -3.00 -14.61 8.68
C ASP A 331 -2.41 -14.74 10.10
N PHE A 332 -2.83 -13.86 11.01
CA PHE A 332 -2.41 -13.90 12.41
C PHE A 332 -2.77 -15.23 13.11
N TYR A 333 -3.93 -15.80 12.80
CA TYR A 333 -4.37 -17.10 13.30
C TYR A 333 -3.71 -18.28 12.60
N ALA A 334 -3.48 -18.20 11.29
CA ALA A 334 -2.75 -19.22 10.53
C ALA A 334 -1.35 -19.44 11.10
N GLN A 335 -0.60 -18.35 11.33
CA GLN A 335 0.75 -18.38 11.91
C GLN A 335 0.82 -19.03 13.30
N ARG A 336 -0.31 -19.13 14.00
CA ARG A 336 -0.41 -19.73 15.35
C ARG A 336 -1.07 -21.10 15.33
N GLY A 337 -1.27 -21.69 14.15
CA GLY A 337 -1.94 -22.98 13.99
C GLY A 337 -3.41 -22.96 14.42
N ARG A 338 -4.09 -21.81 14.37
CA ARG A 338 -5.54 -21.71 14.60
C ARG A 338 -6.28 -21.77 13.25
N ASN A 339 -6.12 -22.89 12.54
CA ASN A 339 -6.51 -23.05 11.15
C ASN A 339 -8.03 -22.91 10.93
N ASP A 340 -8.85 -23.42 11.85
CA ASP A 340 -10.30 -23.37 11.77
C ASP A 340 -10.81 -21.91 11.77
N LEU A 341 -10.27 -21.10 12.70
CA LEU A 341 -10.57 -19.67 12.78
C LEU A 341 -10.03 -18.92 11.56
N SER A 342 -8.81 -19.26 11.13
CA SER A 342 -8.19 -18.65 9.95
C SER A 342 -9.02 -18.91 8.69
N THR A 343 -9.44 -20.16 8.47
CA THR A 343 -10.29 -20.59 7.35
C THR A 343 -11.60 -19.81 7.32
N ALA A 344 -12.28 -19.69 8.47
CA ALA A 344 -13.53 -18.93 8.56
C ALA A 344 -13.32 -17.45 8.19
N LEU A 345 -12.24 -16.83 8.66
CA LEU A 345 -11.94 -15.42 8.36
C LEU A 345 -11.55 -15.20 6.88
N TYR A 346 -10.78 -16.10 6.27
CA TYR A 346 -10.51 -16.04 4.83
C TYR A 346 -11.78 -16.20 3.99
N MET A 347 -12.70 -17.08 4.39
CA MET A 347 -13.99 -17.23 3.71
C MET A 347 -14.83 -15.95 3.80
N GLN A 348 -14.82 -15.26 4.94
CA GLN A 348 -15.49 -13.95 5.07
C GLN A 348 -14.83 -12.88 4.20
N SER A 349 -13.49 -12.85 4.17
CA SER A 349 -12.74 -11.96 3.29
C SER A 349 -13.09 -12.22 1.81
N LEU A 350 -13.12 -13.50 1.39
CA LEU A 350 -13.49 -13.91 0.04
C LEU A 350 -14.92 -13.52 -0.33
N ALA A 351 -15.86 -13.66 0.60
CA ALA A 351 -17.24 -13.23 0.37
C ALA A 351 -17.34 -11.72 0.11
N LEU A 352 -16.61 -10.91 0.87
CA LEU A 352 -16.56 -9.45 0.70
C LEU A 352 -15.89 -9.05 -0.63
N ILE A 353 -14.81 -9.72 -1.03
CA ILE A 353 -14.16 -9.48 -2.33
C ILE A 353 -15.09 -9.85 -3.49
N LYS A 354 -15.78 -11.00 -3.42
CA LYS A 354 -16.76 -11.41 -4.43
C LYS A 354 -17.93 -10.44 -4.53
N GLU A 355 -18.39 -9.95 -3.38
CA GLU A 355 -19.40 -8.91 -3.32
C GLU A 355 -18.86 -7.64 -3.97
N ASP A 356 -17.64 -7.19 -3.68
CA ASP A 356 -17.09 -5.99 -4.33
C ASP A 356 -16.97 -6.15 -5.85
N GLU A 357 -16.54 -7.34 -6.30
CA GLU A 357 -16.32 -7.64 -7.70
C GLU A 357 -17.63 -7.55 -8.52
N HIS A 358 -18.80 -7.97 -8.02
CA HIS A 358 -20.06 -8.01 -8.79
C HIS A 358 -19.84 -8.48 -10.25
N ASP A 359 -19.97 -7.58 -11.23
CA ASP A 359 -19.79 -7.82 -12.68
C ASP A 359 -18.36 -7.52 -13.18
N ARG A 360 -17.49 -7.01 -12.31
CA ARG A 360 -16.07 -6.78 -12.62
C ARG A 360 -15.34 -8.13 -12.69
N PRO A 361 -14.27 -8.22 -13.51
CA PRO A 361 -13.47 -9.43 -13.57
C PRO A 361 -12.88 -9.75 -12.19
N SER A 362 -12.83 -11.05 -11.85
CA SER A 362 -12.14 -11.55 -10.66
C SER A 362 -10.73 -10.95 -10.54
N THR A 363 -10.34 -10.63 -9.32
CA THR A 363 -9.03 -10.06 -9.01
C THR A 363 -8.05 -11.12 -8.52
N CYS A 364 -6.76 -10.80 -8.55
CA CYS A 364 -5.72 -11.68 -8.01
C CYS A 364 -5.87 -11.93 -6.50
N ALA A 365 -6.51 -11.02 -5.76
CA ALA A 365 -6.82 -11.20 -4.35
C ALA A 365 -7.71 -12.43 -4.09
N GLN A 366 -8.68 -12.68 -4.97
CA GLN A 366 -9.52 -13.88 -4.90
C GLN A 366 -8.69 -15.17 -5.03
N VAL A 367 -7.73 -15.21 -5.95
CA VAL A 367 -6.83 -16.36 -6.14
C VAL A 367 -6.02 -16.62 -4.86
N VAL A 368 -5.48 -15.56 -4.26
CA VAL A 368 -4.72 -15.64 -3.00
C VAL A 368 -5.57 -16.18 -1.86
N LEU A 369 -6.79 -15.66 -1.67
CA LEU A 369 -7.69 -16.09 -0.61
C LEU A 369 -8.10 -17.57 -0.75
N LEU A 370 -8.39 -18.02 -1.98
CA LEU A 370 -8.72 -19.42 -2.26
C LEU A 370 -7.56 -20.37 -1.90
N ASN A 371 -6.32 -19.96 -2.20
CA ASN A 371 -5.13 -20.72 -1.83
C ASN A 371 -4.90 -20.77 -0.33
N ASN A 372 -5.09 -19.63 0.35
CA ASN A 372 -4.94 -19.57 1.80
C ASN A 372 -5.95 -20.51 2.48
N ILE A 373 -7.21 -20.54 2.03
CA ILE A 373 -8.23 -21.50 2.49
C ILE A 373 -7.75 -22.95 2.26
N SER A 374 -7.27 -23.26 1.05
CA SER A 374 -6.73 -24.59 0.73
C SER A 374 -5.61 -25.00 1.68
N SER A 375 -4.61 -24.14 1.89
CA SER A 375 -3.49 -24.40 2.81
C SER A 375 -3.97 -24.62 4.25
N GLN A 376 -4.89 -23.78 4.75
CA GLN A 376 -5.38 -23.92 6.12
C GLN A 376 -6.15 -25.22 6.35
N MET A 377 -6.98 -25.64 5.39
CA MET A 377 -7.68 -26.92 5.45
C MET A 377 -6.72 -28.12 5.38
N ALA A 378 -5.70 -28.03 4.53
CA ALA A 378 -4.66 -29.05 4.42
C ALA A 378 -3.82 -29.18 5.70
N GLU A 379 -3.47 -28.06 6.33
CA GLU A 379 -2.79 -28.05 7.63
C GLU A 379 -3.71 -28.57 8.75
N GLN A 380 -5.01 -28.28 8.71
CA GLN A 380 -5.97 -28.80 9.69
C GLN A 380 -6.06 -30.33 9.59
N ALA A 381 -6.01 -30.89 8.39
CA ALA A 381 -6.02 -32.33 8.15
C ALA A 381 -4.80 -33.07 8.75
N GLN A 382 -3.70 -32.36 8.99
CA GLN A 382 -2.50 -32.92 9.62
C GLN A 382 -2.59 -32.96 11.15
N LYS A 383 -3.55 -32.26 11.76
CA LYS A 383 -3.75 -32.27 13.21
C LYS A 383 -4.54 -33.52 13.62
N PRO A 384 -4.24 -34.09 14.80
CA PRO A 384 -5.07 -35.16 15.37
C PRO A 384 -6.52 -34.69 15.45
N ALA A 385 -7.45 -35.55 15.05
CA ALA A 385 -8.87 -35.23 15.12
C ALA A 385 -9.23 -34.81 16.56
N PRO A 386 -9.90 -33.66 16.76
CA PRO A 386 -10.36 -33.30 18.08
C PRO A 386 -11.32 -34.39 18.59
N PRO A 387 -11.34 -34.66 19.91
CA PRO A 387 -12.35 -35.53 20.48
C PRO A 387 -13.75 -34.99 20.12
N PRO A 388 -14.77 -35.84 19.96
CA PRO A 388 -16.14 -35.40 19.66
C PRO A 388 -16.56 -34.32 20.66
N ALA A 389 -16.79 -33.10 20.18
CA ALA A 389 -17.24 -32.02 21.04
C ALA A 389 -18.72 -32.26 21.38
N GLU A 390 -19.02 -32.35 22.68
CA GLU A 390 -20.41 -32.33 23.16
C GLU A 390 -21.00 -30.94 22.87
N THR A 391 -21.69 -30.79 21.74
CA THR A 391 -22.50 -29.60 21.49
C THR A 391 -23.69 -29.58 22.45
N SER A 392 -23.93 -28.44 23.07
CA SER A 392 -25.05 -28.15 23.99
C SER A 392 -26.46 -28.34 23.37
N SER A 393 -26.52 -28.67 22.08
CA SER A 393 -27.72 -28.78 21.27
C SER A 393 -28.12 -30.23 20.94
N GLY A 394 -27.43 -31.24 21.48
CA GLY A 394 -27.75 -32.65 21.22
C GLY A 394 -27.51 -33.13 19.78
N ALA A 395 -27.08 -32.25 18.88
CA ALA A 395 -26.73 -32.57 17.50
C ALA A 395 -25.24 -32.96 17.42
N HIS A 396 -24.94 -34.26 17.48
CA HIS A 396 -23.63 -34.76 17.09
C HIS A 396 -23.38 -34.47 15.60
N MET A 397 -22.78 -33.32 15.29
CA MET A 397 -22.11 -33.17 13.99
C MET A 397 -20.84 -34.01 14.06
N PRO A 398 -20.68 -35.05 13.21
CA PRO A 398 -19.44 -35.82 13.19
C PRO A 398 -18.27 -34.88 12.85
N PRO A 399 -17.12 -35.01 13.53
CA PRO A 399 -15.94 -34.23 13.18
C PRO A 399 -15.57 -34.50 11.71
N VAL A 400 -15.25 -33.43 10.97
CA VAL A 400 -14.85 -33.54 9.56
C VAL A 400 -13.64 -34.47 9.47
N SER A 401 -13.72 -35.50 8.63
CA SER A 401 -12.63 -36.46 8.53
C SER A 401 -11.41 -35.84 7.84
N ARG A 402 -10.23 -36.40 8.13
CA ARG A 402 -8.98 -36.00 7.48
C ARG A 402 -9.09 -36.00 5.95
N ASP A 403 -9.70 -37.05 5.40
CA ASP A 403 -9.81 -37.20 3.94
C ASP A 403 -10.80 -36.20 3.34
N GLN A 404 -11.88 -35.87 4.07
CA GLN A 404 -12.80 -34.80 3.68
C GLN A 404 -12.09 -33.43 3.67
N LEU A 405 -11.24 -33.14 4.66
CA LEU A 405 -10.46 -31.90 4.69
C LEU A 405 -9.47 -31.81 3.53
N LEU A 406 -8.73 -32.88 3.24
CA LEU A 406 -7.79 -32.92 2.12
C LEU A 406 -8.51 -32.82 0.76
N TYR A 407 -9.65 -33.49 0.61
CA TYR A 407 -10.48 -33.37 -0.59
C TYR A 407 -10.94 -31.93 -0.78
N ALA A 408 -11.54 -31.31 0.24
CA ALA A 408 -11.98 -29.94 0.17
C ALA A 408 -10.83 -28.95 -0.09
N ALA A 409 -9.67 -29.15 0.56
CA ALA A 409 -8.46 -28.36 0.30
C ALA A 409 -8.04 -28.42 -1.18
N SER A 410 -8.10 -29.61 -1.79
CA SER A 410 -7.75 -29.78 -3.21
C SER A 410 -8.73 -29.05 -4.13
N GLU A 411 -10.03 -29.09 -3.81
CA GLU A 411 -11.05 -28.38 -4.58
C GLU A 411 -10.89 -26.86 -4.49
N TRP A 412 -10.49 -26.31 -3.33
CA TRP A 412 -10.17 -24.89 -3.19
C TRP A 412 -8.95 -24.47 -4.02
N ALA A 413 -7.88 -25.28 -4.06
CA ALA A 413 -6.70 -24.99 -4.87
C ALA A 413 -7.01 -25.08 -6.38
N LYS A 414 -7.77 -26.09 -6.82
CA LYS A 414 -8.27 -26.15 -8.21
C LYS A 414 -9.11 -24.93 -8.55
N LYS A 415 -9.99 -24.51 -7.63
CA LYS A 415 -10.82 -23.32 -7.82
C LYS A 415 -9.98 -22.06 -7.97
N ALA A 416 -8.86 -21.94 -7.25
CA ALA A 416 -7.93 -20.82 -7.40
C ALA A 416 -7.33 -20.76 -8.81
N LEU A 417 -6.94 -21.91 -9.38
CA LEU A 417 -6.46 -22.02 -10.76
C LEU A 417 -7.57 -21.65 -11.77
N ASP A 418 -8.78 -22.21 -11.60
CA ASP A 418 -9.94 -21.90 -12.47
C ASP A 418 -10.28 -20.40 -12.49
N VAL A 419 -10.14 -19.73 -11.33
CA VAL A 419 -10.33 -18.28 -11.24
C VAL A 419 -9.18 -17.58 -11.96
N ALA A 420 -7.94 -17.94 -11.67
CA ALA A 420 -6.76 -17.29 -12.24
C ALA A 420 -6.71 -17.36 -13.77
N ASP A 421 -7.20 -18.45 -14.37
CA ASP A 421 -7.27 -18.65 -15.82
C ASP A 421 -8.24 -17.67 -16.51
N LYS A 422 -9.22 -17.15 -15.78
CA LYS A 422 -10.18 -16.15 -16.28
C LYS A 422 -9.66 -14.72 -16.17
N ILE A 423 -8.59 -14.50 -15.38
CA ILE A 423 -8.03 -13.17 -15.15
C ILE A 423 -7.04 -12.85 -16.27
N GLN A 424 -7.36 -11.82 -17.06
CA GLN A 424 -6.53 -11.34 -18.17
C GLN A 424 -5.81 -10.03 -17.83
N PRO A 425 -4.69 -9.71 -18.49
CA PRO A 425 -4.08 -8.38 -18.39
C PRO A 425 -5.07 -7.28 -18.83
N PRO A 426 -5.10 -6.10 -18.16
CA PRO A 426 -4.12 -5.60 -17.19
C PRO A 426 -4.38 -6.00 -15.72
N VAL A 427 -5.51 -6.64 -15.40
CA VAL A 427 -5.83 -7.08 -14.03
C VAL A 427 -4.87 -8.17 -13.57
N ARG A 428 -4.53 -9.10 -14.47
CA ARG A 428 -3.53 -10.12 -14.20
C ARG A 428 -2.16 -9.48 -13.97
N ASN A 429 -1.68 -9.60 -12.74
CA ASN A 429 -0.40 -9.07 -12.30
C ASN A 429 0.47 -10.20 -11.70
N GLU A 430 1.57 -9.84 -11.07
CA GLU A 430 2.48 -10.81 -10.42
C GLU A 430 1.84 -11.56 -9.26
N GLU A 431 0.86 -10.98 -8.56
CA GLU A 431 0.14 -11.64 -7.45
C GLU A 431 -0.67 -12.85 -7.96
N CYS A 432 -1.32 -12.73 -9.12
CA CYS A 432 -1.98 -13.87 -9.77
C CYS A 432 -0.97 -14.97 -10.12
N ASN A 433 0.22 -14.61 -10.59
CA ASN A 433 1.26 -15.57 -10.98
C ASN A 433 1.79 -16.33 -9.76
N GLN A 434 2.07 -15.62 -8.67
CA GLN A 434 2.45 -16.22 -7.39
C GLN A 434 1.30 -17.07 -6.83
N GLY A 435 0.06 -16.61 -6.95
CA GLY A 435 -1.14 -17.38 -6.62
C GLY A 435 -1.24 -18.69 -7.39
N CYS A 436 -1.04 -18.69 -8.71
CA CYS A 436 -1.00 -19.92 -9.50
C CYS A 436 0.10 -20.87 -9.01
N LEU A 437 1.31 -20.35 -8.76
CA LEU A 437 2.43 -21.15 -8.23
C LEU A 437 2.06 -21.82 -6.91
N THR A 438 1.52 -21.06 -5.95
CA THR A 438 1.11 -21.59 -4.64
C THR A 438 -0.01 -22.61 -4.79
N ALA A 439 -1.01 -22.37 -5.65
CA ALA A 439 -2.11 -23.30 -5.89
C ALA A 439 -1.60 -24.65 -6.42
N THR A 440 -0.76 -24.63 -7.45
CA THR A 440 -0.17 -25.84 -8.04
C THR A 440 0.70 -26.58 -7.03
N TYR A 441 1.50 -25.85 -6.23
CA TYR A 441 2.32 -26.45 -5.19
C TYR A 441 1.46 -27.09 -4.08
N ASN A 442 0.40 -26.41 -3.62
CA ASN A 442 -0.57 -26.94 -2.65
C ASN A 442 -1.22 -28.23 -3.15
N LEU A 443 -1.61 -28.32 -4.42
CA LEU A 443 -2.13 -29.56 -5.01
C LEU A 443 -1.12 -30.71 -4.94
N GLY A 444 0.16 -30.42 -5.15
CA GLY A 444 1.25 -31.38 -4.97
C GLY A 444 1.34 -31.89 -3.53
N GLU A 445 1.35 -30.99 -2.55
CA GLU A 445 1.39 -31.36 -1.12
C GLU A 445 0.15 -32.14 -0.70
N ILE A 446 -1.04 -31.75 -1.15
CA ILE A 446 -2.29 -32.45 -0.83
C ILE A 446 -2.31 -33.85 -1.45
N ALA A 447 -1.87 -34.00 -2.71
CA ALA A 447 -1.74 -35.31 -3.34
C ALA A 447 -0.70 -36.19 -2.63
N GLU A 448 0.42 -35.61 -2.17
CA GLU A 448 1.41 -36.30 -1.33
C GLU A 448 0.77 -36.77 -0.01
N MET A 449 0.01 -35.90 0.67
CA MET A 449 -0.71 -36.24 1.90
C MET A 449 -1.76 -37.34 1.70
N GLN A 450 -2.36 -37.45 0.52
CA GLN A 450 -3.30 -38.52 0.16
C GLN A 450 -2.61 -39.82 -0.24
N GLY A 451 -1.27 -39.84 -0.39
CA GLY A 451 -0.52 -40.99 -0.90
C GLY A 451 -0.54 -41.14 -2.42
N HIS A 452 -1.08 -40.15 -3.14
CA HIS A 452 -1.12 -40.11 -4.60
C HIS A 452 0.20 -39.58 -5.18
N PHE A 453 1.32 -40.25 -4.90
CA PHE A 453 2.66 -39.74 -5.21
C PHE A 453 2.91 -39.48 -6.71
N SER A 454 2.30 -40.27 -7.59
CA SER A 454 2.38 -40.06 -9.04
C SER A 454 1.73 -38.74 -9.48
N GLU A 455 0.63 -38.35 -8.84
CA GLU A 455 -0.06 -37.08 -9.10
C GLU A 455 0.71 -35.91 -8.46
N ALA A 456 1.17 -36.09 -7.21
CA ALA A 456 2.01 -35.13 -6.51
C ALA A 456 3.25 -34.73 -7.33
N LYS A 457 3.93 -35.72 -7.93
CA LYS A 457 5.07 -35.48 -8.83
C LYS A 457 4.70 -34.60 -10.03
N LYS A 458 3.54 -34.79 -10.65
CA LYS A 458 3.10 -33.96 -11.78
C LYS A 458 2.93 -32.51 -11.34
N TYR A 459 2.22 -32.29 -10.24
CA TYR A 459 2.01 -30.93 -9.70
C TYR A 459 3.32 -30.26 -9.28
N PHE A 460 4.23 -30.96 -8.60
CA PHE A 460 5.51 -30.35 -8.22
C PHE A 460 6.41 -30.02 -9.43
N VAL A 461 6.39 -30.84 -10.49
CA VAL A 461 7.07 -30.50 -11.75
C VAL A 461 6.46 -29.24 -12.35
N GLU A 462 5.14 -29.16 -12.43
CA GLU A 462 4.43 -27.99 -12.96
C GLU A 462 4.71 -26.73 -12.14
N ALA A 463 4.62 -26.81 -10.81
CA ALA A 463 4.93 -25.72 -9.89
C ALA A 463 6.37 -25.21 -10.10
N ARG A 464 7.34 -26.12 -10.28
CA ARG A 464 8.73 -25.74 -10.58
C ARG A 464 8.87 -24.99 -11.90
N GLU A 465 8.15 -25.41 -12.94
CA GLU A 465 8.17 -24.70 -14.23
C GLU A 465 7.46 -23.35 -14.18
N VAL A 466 6.36 -23.22 -13.44
CA VAL A 466 5.72 -21.93 -13.13
C VAL A 466 6.71 -21.02 -12.39
N ALA A 467 7.36 -21.52 -11.34
CA ALA A 467 8.33 -20.77 -10.56
C ALA A 467 9.50 -20.23 -11.40
N LYS A 468 10.02 -21.04 -12.34
CA LYS A 468 11.05 -20.59 -13.29
C LYS A 468 10.54 -19.47 -14.19
N ARG A 469 9.32 -19.59 -14.73
CA ARG A 469 8.73 -18.57 -15.63
C ARG A 469 8.58 -17.21 -14.93
N ILE A 470 8.22 -17.21 -13.66
CA ILE A 470 8.01 -16.00 -12.85
C ILE A 470 9.28 -15.57 -12.11
N GLN A 471 10.41 -16.25 -12.33
CA GLN A 471 11.70 -15.98 -11.71
C GLN A 471 11.69 -16.05 -10.16
N SER A 472 10.81 -16.90 -9.60
CA SER A 472 10.76 -17.16 -8.15
C SER A 472 11.79 -18.21 -7.76
N GLY A 473 12.96 -17.77 -7.30
CA GLY A 473 14.05 -18.67 -6.86
C GLY A 473 13.63 -19.57 -5.70
N GLU A 474 12.91 -19.02 -4.72
CA GLU A 474 12.36 -19.77 -3.59
C GLU A 474 11.37 -20.86 -4.05
N GLY A 475 10.47 -20.51 -4.98
CA GLY A 475 9.50 -21.47 -5.54
C GLY A 475 10.19 -22.63 -6.28
N VAL A 476 11.26 -22.34 -7.03
CA VAL A 476 12.05 -23.38 -7.72
C VAL A 476 12.72 -24.31 -6.72
N GLN A 477 13.32 -23.77 -5.67
CA GLN A 477 13.96 -24.56 -4.61
C GLN A 477 12.92 -25.43 -3.90
N ARG A 478 11.82 -24.83 -3.43
CA ARG A 478 10.76 -25.53 -2.68
C ARG A 478 10.14 -26.68 -3.48
N ALA A 479 9.84 -26.46 -4.76
CA ALA A 479 9.32 -27.52 -5.62
C ALA A 479 10.36 -28.61 -5.93
N SER A 480 11.64 -28.26 -6.01
CA SER A 480 12.73 -29.24 -6.22
C SER A 480 12.95 -30.12 -4.98
N ASP A 481 12.91 -29.52 -3.79
CA ASP A 481 13.02 -30.24 -2.52
C ASP A 481 11.84 -31.20 -2.34
N ALA A 482 10.63 -30.79 -2.72
CA ALA A 482 9.44 -31.65 -2.71
C ALA A 482 9.58 -32.84 -3.67
N LEU A 483 10.10 -32.62 -4.89
CA LEU A 483 10.36 -33.69 -5.86
C LEU A 483 11.39 -34.71 -5.38
N GLU A 484 12.45 -34.25 -4.72
CA GLU A 484 13.44 -35.16 -4.12
C GLU A 484 12.84 -35.92 -2.92
N ARG A 485 11.99 -35.29 -2.10
CA ARG A 485 11.32 -35.94 -0.98
C ARG A 485 10.44 -37.13 -1.40
N ILE A 486 9.68 -37.00 -2.49
CA ILE A 486 8.78 -38.07 -2.96
C ILE A 486 9.45 -39.08 -3.88
N LYS A 487 10.73 -38.90 -4.22
CA LYS A 487 11.45 -39.68 -5.25
C LYS A 487 11.51 -41.18 -4.96
N SER A 488 11.52 -41.58 -3.69
CA SER A 488 11.53 -42.99 -3.29
C SER A 488 10.12 -43.60 -3.16
N GLN A 489 9.07 -42.80 -3.32
CA GLN A 489 7.66 -43.18 -3.15
C GLN A 489 6.91 -43.29 -4.49
N VAL A 490 7.53 -42.82 -5.58
CA VAL A 490 7.06 -42.91 -6.97
C VAL A 490 7.85 -43.98 -7.69
#